data_AF-A0A7S1FTJ0-F1
#
_entry.id   AF-A0A7S1FTJ0-F1
#
_cell.length_a   1.000
_cell.length_b   1.000
_cell.length_c   1.000
_cell.angle_alpha   90.00
_cell.angle_beta   90.00
_cell.angle_gamma   90.00
#
_symmetry.space_group_name_H-M   'P 1'
#
loop_
_entity.id
_entity.type
_entity.pdbx_description
1 polymer ?
#
loop_
_entity_poly.entity_id
_entity_poly.type
_entity_poly.pdbx_seq_one_letter_code
_entity_poly.pdbx_strand_id
1 'polypeptide(L)'
;MKNFESTKVVLIMAISLLGFGLQGYRITSLQVSNASSVARLNEVEAKIDSLISNAEDAKTTIRALEINMINSSNATSPSTPFTRDGGGWWVADDAMFRFPKGIVVGVKNPRCTYGEATLSVNGLRHILANCPEGVGSVTFGHENTASGENSSVLGGKGNIASGITASVLAGFRNTAVGDFSTVSGGSANHATGIKSTVSGGLKNHATTSNTSVSGGEKNNAIGMAASVSGGFRNTAKGGHASTTGGSYNDANGRYSSVTGGLDNTVDGYGSSIAGGYKNRAVAQRSIVVGNRLKKALKAFDVIF
;
A
#
# COMPACT_ATOMS: atom_id res chain seq x y z
N MET A 1 18.26 -126.99 24.25
CA MET A 1 18.19 -126.11 23.05
C MET A 1 16.81 -125.49 22.78
N LYS A 2 15.65 -126.10 23.12
CA LYS A 2 14.33 -125.57 22.70
C LYS A 2 13.94 -124.16 23.21
N ASN A 3 14.38 -123.72 24.39
CA ASN A 3 13.87 -122.45 24.97
C ASN A 3 14.41 -121.18 24.28
N PHE A 4 15.58 -121.21 23.65
CA PHE A 4 16.22 -119.99 23.12
C PHE A 4 15.50 -119.40 21.88
N GLU A 5 14.91 -120.24 21.03
CA GLU A 5 14.17 -119.76 19.85
C GLU A 5 12.81 -119.17 20.21
N SER A 6 12.10 -119.76 21.17
CA SER A 6 10.82 -119.22 21.66
C SER A 6 11.00 -117.79 22.20
N THR A 7 12.04 -117.54 23.01
CA THR A 7 12.32 -116.21 23.55
C THR A 7 12.67 -115.19 22.45
N LYS A 8 13.40 -115.58 21.39
CA LYS A 8 13.66 -114.71 20.23
C LYS A 8 12.38 -114.35 19.49
N VAL A 9 11.52 -115.32 19.19
CA VAL A 9 10.26 -115.09 18.46
C VAL A 9 9.34 -114.17 19.26
N VAL A 10 9.21 -114.38 20.56
CA VAL A 10 8.43 -113.49 21.46
C VAL A 10 9.03 -112.09 21.51
N LEU A 11 10.36 -111.95 21.59
CA LEU A 11 11.03 -110.65 21.58
C LEU A 11 10.84 -109.90 20.25
N ILE A 12 10.94 -110.59 19.11
CA ILE A 12 10.70 -110.01 17.78
C ILE A 12 9.23 -109.56 17.67
N MET A 13 8.26 -110.40 18.08
CA MET A 13 6.84 -110.01 18.11
C MET A 13 6.60 -108.79 19.01
N ALA A 14 7.21 -108.73 20.20
CA ALA A 14 7.07 -107.61 21.11
C ALA A 14 7.66 -106.31 20.54
N ILE A 15 8.84 -106.38 19.91
CA ILE A 15 9.46 -105.23 19.20
C ILE A 15 8.59 -104.80 18.01
N SER A 16 7.99 -105.73 17.27
CA SER A 16 7.05 -105.42 16.18
C SER A 16 5.79 -104.72 16.69
N LEU A 17 5.15 -105.23 17.75
CA LEU A 17 3.98 -104.59 18.38
C LEU A 17 4.31 -103.20 18.93
N LEU A 18 5.48 -103.03 19.57
CA LEU A 18 5.98 -101.73 20.02
C LEU A 18 6.20 -100.77 18.85
N GLY A 19 6.76 -101.25 17.73
CA GLY A 19 6.94 -100.49 16.49
C GLY A 19 5.61 -100.02 15.90
N PHE A 20 4.64 -100.92 15.73
CA PHE A 20 3.29 -100.57 15.25
C PHE A 20 2.56 -99.64 16.23
N GLY A 21 2.71 -99.84 17.55
CA GLY A 21 2.14 -98.94 18.57
C GLY A 21 2.74 -97.53 18.53
N LEU A 22 4.07 -97.42 18.43
CA LEU A 22 4.78 -96.14 18.27
C LEU A 22 4.41 -95.44 16.95
N GLN A 23 4.28 -96.19 15.87
CA GLN A 23 3.90 -95.63 14.56
C GLN A 23 2.43 -95.21 14.53
N GLY A 24 1.52 -96.00 15.10
CA GLY A 24 0.12 -95.62 15.32
C GLY A 24 -0.01 -94.36 16.18
N TYR A 25 0.66 -94.31 17.34
CA TYR A 25 0.69 -93.14 18.21
C TYR A 25 1.25 -91.89 17.52
N ARG A 26 2.29 -92.03 16.69
CA ARG A 26 2.79 -90.94 15.83
C ARG A 26 1.75 -90.48 14.82
N ILE A 27 1.05 -91.41 14.14
CA ILE A 27 -0.01 -91.06 13.19
C ILE A 27 -1.16 -90.34 13.89
N THR A 28 -1.65 -90.83 15.03
CA THR A 28 -2.74 -90.18 15.78
C THR A 28 -2.33 -88.81 16.31
N SER A 29 -1.10 -88.66 16.85
CA SER A 29 -0.63 -87.35 17.33
C SER A 29 -0.40 -86.35 16.18
N LEU A 30 0.03 -86.81 15.00
CA LEU A 30 0.06 -85.99 13.78
C LEU A 30 -1.34 -85.61 13.29
N GLN A 31 -2.32 -86.52 13.34
CA GLN A 31 -3.71 -86.23 12.97
C GLN A 31 -4.34 -85.19 13.91
N VAL A 32 -4.12 -85.29 15.22
CA VAL A 32 -4.59 -84.30 16.21
C VAL A 32 -3.88 -82.95 16.01
N SER A 33 -2.57 -82.95 15.76
CA SER A 33 -1.80 -81.73 15.44
C SER A 33 -2.30 -81.05 14.15
N ASN A 34 -2.60 -81.84 13.12
CA ASN A 34 -3.15 -81.35 11.86
C ASN A 34 -4.57 -80.81 12.02
N ALA A 35 -5.45 -81.48 12.77
CA ALA A 35 -6.78 -80.99 13.08
C ALA A 35 -6.75 -79.66 13.88
N SER A 36 -5.84 -79.55 14.86
CA SER A 36 -5.58 -78.31 15.59
C SER A 36 -5.04 -77.18 14.69
N SER A 37 -4.21 -77.53 13.71
CA SER A 37 -3.70 -76.59 12.71
C SER A 37 -4.78 -76.11 11.74
N VAL A 38 -5.66 -76.99 11.27
CA VAL A 38 -6.85 -76.63 10.46
C VAL A 38 -7.80 -75.75 11.27
N ALA A 39 -8.09 -76.09 12.53
CA ALA A 39 -8.93 -75.24 13.39
C ALA A 39 -8.37 -73.81 13.54
N ARG A 40 -7.05 -73.67 13.68
CA ARG A 40 -6.37 -72.36 13.69
C ARG A 40 -6.39 -71.64 12.35
N LEU A 41 -6.30 -72.36 11.23
CA LEU A 41 -6.43 -71.77 9.89
C LEU A 41 -7.84 -71.21 9.69
N ASN A 42 -8.89 -71.95 10.06
CA ASN A 42 -10.27 -71.48 10.01
C ASN A 42 -10.50 -70.25 10.92
N GLU A 43 -9.85 -70.19 12.09
CA GLU A 43 -9.89 -69.03 12.99
C GLU A 43 -9.17 -67.80 12.41
N VAL A 44 -8.10 -68.01 11.62
CA VAL A 44 -7.40 -66.95 10.89
C VAL A 44 -8.21 -66.48 9.68
N GLU A 45 -8.83 -67.40 8.94
CA GLU A 45 -9.71 -67.10 7.80
C GLU A 45 -10.91 -66.23 8.22
N ALA A 46 -11.62 -66.62 9.30
CA ALA A 46 -12.71 -65.81 9.86
C ALA A 46 -12.26 -64.41 10.35
N LYS A 47 -10.99 -64.27 10.78
CA LYS A 47 -10.42 -62.95 11.13
C LYS A 47 -10.04 -62.14 9.88
N ILE A 48 -9.59 -62.79 8.81
CA ILE A 48 -9.34 -62.15 7.52
C ILE A 48 -10.66 -61.61 6.94
N ASP A 49 -11.73 -62.41 6.93
CA ASP A 49 -13.06 -61.97 6.48
C ASP A 49 -13.59 -60.79 7.30
N SER A 50 -13.44 -60.82 8.62
CA SER A 50 -13.80 -59.69 9.50
C SER A 50 -12.98 -58.44 9.18
N LEU A 51 -11.67 -58.55 8.93
CA LEU A 51 -10.82 -57.44 8.52
C LEU A 51 -11.18 -56.89 7.13
N ILE A 52 -11.60 -57.74 6.19
CA ILE A 52 -12.08 -57.34 4.86
C ILE A 52 -13.39 -56.54 4.98
N SER A 53 -14.35 -57.00 5.80
CA SER A 53 -15.58 -56.25 6.08
C SER A 53 -15.27 -54.87 6.66
N ASN A 54 -14.46 -54.83 7.73
CA ASN A 54 -14.04 -53.59 8.38
C ASN A 54 -13.32 -52.63 7.41
N ALA A 55 -12.59 -53.15 6.42
CA ALA A 55 -11.91 -52.34 5.40
C ALA A 55 -12.89 -51.73 4.37
N GLU A 56 -13.91 -52.47 3.91
CA GLU A 56 -14.94 -51.93 3.03
C GLU A 56 -15.88 -50.95 3.76
N ASP A 57 -16.18 -51.18 5.05
CA ASP A 57 -16.90 -50.24 5.90
C ASP A 57 -16.10 -48.95 6.13
N ALA A 58 -14.79 -49.05 6.41
CA ALA A 58 -13.91 -47.90 6.53
C ALA A 58 -13.77 -47.13 5.21
N LYS A 59 -13.65 -47.82 4.08
CA LYS A 59 -13.62 -47.24 2.72
C LYS A 59 -14.93 -46.55 2.34
N THR A 60 -16.07 -47.07 2.77
CA THR A 60 -17.38 -46.44 2.61
C THR A 60 -17.52 -45.20 3.50
N THR A 61 -17.01 -45.27 4.73
CA THR A 61 -16.93 -44.15 5.66
C THR A 61 -16.00 -43.04 5.14
N ILE A 62 -14.85 -43.39 4.56
CA ILE A 62 -13.92 -42.44 3.91
C ILE A 62 -14.62 -41.73 2.75
N ARG A 63 -15.31 -42.45 1.86
CA ARG A 63 -16.10 -41.82 0.77
C ARG A 63 -17.19 -40.89 1.28
N ALA A 64 -17.88 -41.25 2.36
CA ALA A 64 -18.86 -40.37 3.00
C ALA A 64 -18.20 -39.11 3.60
N LEU A 65 -17.01 -39.24 4.19
CA LEU A 65 -16.20 -38.12 4.68
C LEU A 65 -15.66 -37.25 3.54
N GLU A 66 -15.22 -37.83 2.42
CA GLU A 66 -14.80 -37.10 1.21
C GLU A 66 -15.96 -36.28 0.64
N ILE A 67 -17.15 -36.88 0.50
CA ILE A 67 -18.38 -36.18 0.06
C ILE A 67 -18.75 -35.07 1.05
N ASN A 68 -18.67 -35.32 2.35
CA ASN A 68 -18.94 -34.30 3.37
C ASN A 68 -17.88 -33.19 3.38
N MET A 69 -16.61 -33.49 3.10
CA MET A 69 -15.55 -32.50 2.94
C MET A 69 -15.79 -31.64 1.71
N ILE A 70 -16.13 -32.24 0.56
CA ILE A 70 -16.51 -31.51 -0.67
C ILE A 70 -17.72 -30.60 -0.40
N ASN A 71 -18.76 -31.13 0.24
CA ASN A 71 -19.94 -30.35 0.61
C ASN A 71 -19.60 -29.23 1.62
N SER A 72 -18.66 -29.45 2.55
CA SER A 72 -18.18 -28.41 3.46
C SER A 72 -17.35 -27.32 2.75
N SER A 73 -16.58 -27.68 1.71
CA SER A 73 -15.86 -26.71 0.87
C SER A 73 -16.77 -25.89 -0.05
N ASN A 74 -18.00 -26.38 -0.30
CA ASN A 74 -19.07 -25.64 -0.96
C ASN A 74 -19.95 -24.85 0.02
N ALA A 75 -19.88 -25.15 1.32
CA ALA A 75 -20.63 -24.49 2.38
C ALA A 75 -19.80 -23.34 3.00
N THR A 76 -20.04 -22.12 2.50
CA THR A 76 -19.24 -20.89 2.67
C THR A 76 -17.99 -20.84 1.77
N SER A 77 -17.89 -19.77 0.97
CA SER A 77 -16.94 -19.67 -0.14
C SER A 77 -15.75 -18.77 0.20
N PRO A 78 -14.53 -19.27 -0.09
CA PRO A 78 -13.41 -18.45 -0.56
C PRO A 78 -12.76 -19.08 -1.83
N SER A 79 -12.31 -18.34 -2.85
CA SER A 79 -12.21 -16.88 -2.95
C SER A 79 -12.19 -16.37 -4.41
N THR A 80 -13.16 -15.53 -4.77
CA THR A 80 -12.78 -14.17 -5.22
C THR A 80 -12.97 -13.24 -4.01
N PRO A 81 -12.39 -12.04 -3.96
CA PRO A 81 -12.62 -11.14 -2.83
C PRO A 81 -13.99 -10.41 -2.85
N PHE A 82 -14.87 -10.65 -3.84
CA PHE A 82 -15.89 -9.64 -4.23
C PHE A 82 -17.27 -10.18 -4.67
N THR A 83 -18.29 -10.05 -3.80
CA THR A 83 -19.73 -9.97 -4.15
C THR A 83 -20.45 -8.89 -3.27
N ARG A 84 -21.28 -7.98 -3.84
CA ARG A 84 -22.20 -7.08 -3.06
C ARG A 84 -23.43 -7.85 -2.61
N ASP A 85 -23.78 -7.60 -1.36
CA ASP A 85 -25.05 -7.90 -0.72
C ASP A 85 -26.10 -6.79 -0.95
N GLY A 86 -27.27 -6.91 -0.30
CA GLY A 86 -28.34 -5.90 -0.34
C GLY A 86 -28.07 -4.62 0.49
N GLY A 87 -27.13 -4.64 1.43
CA GLY A 87 -26.56 -3.44 2.06
C GLY A 87 -25.45 -2.82 1.21
N GLY A 88 -24.79 -3.63 0.38
CA GLY A 88 -24.09 -3.25 -0.82
C GLY A 88 -22.58 -3.10 -0.72
N TRP A 89 -21.76 -4.15 -0.46
CA TRP A 89 -20.27 -4.10 -0.55
C TRP A 89 -19.62 -5.48 -0.86
N TRP A 90 -18.88 -5.77 -1.95
CA TRP A 90 -18.58 -5.19 -3.30
C TRP A 90 -18.53 -6.34 -4.33
N VAL A 91 -19.28 -6.34 -5.46
CA VAL A 91 -19.18 -7.30 -6.59
C VAL A 91 -18.20 -6.73 -7.60
N ALA A 92 -17.51 -7.57 -8.35
CA ALA A 92 -17.18 -7.17 -9.72
C ALA A 92 -18.46 -7.08 -10.56
N ASP A 93 -18.65 -5.94 -11.22
CA ASP A 93 -19.34 -5.92 -12.51
C ASP A 93 -18.27 -6.16 -13.60
N ASP A 94 -18.63 -6.59 -14.81
CA ASP A 94 -17.69 -7.02 -15.86
C ASP A 94 -16.68 -5.92 -16.27
N ALA A 95 -16.94 -4.66 -15.87
CA ALA A 95 -16.08 -3.51 -16.11
C ALA A 95 -15.27 -2.98 -14.91
N MET A 96 -15.66 -3.20 -13.64
CA MET A 96 -15.11 -2.42 -12.49
C MET A 96 -15.09 -3.11 -11.12
N PHE A 97 -14.00 -2.86 -10.36
CA PHE A 97 -13.88 -3.14 -8.91
C PHE A 97 -14.16 -1.89 -8.05
N ARG A 98 -14.70 -2.11 -6.84
CA ARG A 98 -15.57 -1.16 -6.01
C ARG A 98 -14.73 -1.34 -4.67
N PHE A 99 -14.39 -0.25 -3.96
CA PHE A 99 -13.96 -0.31 -2.55
C PHE A 99 -14.65 0.77 -1.70
N PRO A 100 -15.14 0.47 -0.47
CA PRO A 100 -15.56 1.50 0.49
C PRO A 100 -14.39 2.05 1.30
N LYS A 101 -13.39 1.20 1.56
CA LYS A 101 -12.19 1.49 2.33
C LYS A 101 -11.02 1.76 1.39
N GLY A 102 -9.88 2.12 1.97
CA GLY A 102 -8.64 2.24 1.23
C GLY A 102 -8.17 0.95 0.56
N ILE A 103 -7.73 1.06 -0.70
CA ILE A 103 -6.84 0.06 -1.32
C ILE A 103 -5.40 0.43 -0.94
N VAL A 104 -4.59 -0.56 -0.55
CA VAL A 104 -3.14 -0.40 -0.40
C VAL A 104 -2.43 -1.40 -1.30
N VAL A 105 -1.74 -0.90 -2.34
CA VAL A 105 -0.91 -1.67 -3.25
C VAL A 105 0.55 -1.45 -2.87
N GLY A 106 1.14 -2.42 -2.18
CA GLY A 106 2.52 -2.34 -1.67
C GLY A 106 2.60 -2.53 -0.16
N VAL A 107 3.29 -1.63 0.53
CA VAL A 107 3.49 -1.69 1.99
C VAL A 107 2.48 -0.78 2.67
N LYS A 108 1.77 -1.27 3.69
CA LYS A 108 0.87 -0.46 4.56
C LYS A 108 1.68 0.23 5.65
N ASN A 109 1.38 1.51 5.93
CA ASN A 109 1.97 2.22 7.06
C ASN A 109 1.18 1.91 8.36
N PRO A 110 1.79 1.24 9.38
CA PRO A 110 1.09 0.95 10.64
C PRO A 110 0.87 2.18 11.53
N ARG A 111 1.44 3.35 11.17
CA ARG A 111 1.26 4.63 11.88
C ARG A 111 0.25 5.57 11.19
N CYS A 112 -0.36 5.14 10.10
CA CYS A 112 -1.35 5.90 9.34
C CYS A 112 -2.78 5.53 9.76
N THR A 113 -3.62 6.53 9.99
CA THR A 113 -5.08 6.37 9.93
C THR A 113 -5.49 6.43 8.46
N TYR A 114 -5.95 5.33 7.87
CA TYR A 114 -6.38 5.31 6.48
C TYR A 114 -7.81 5.84 6.33
N GLY A 115 -8.03 6.76 5.40
CA GLY A 115 -9.36 7.30 5.10
C GLY A 115 -10.26 6.32 4.34
N GLU A 116 -11.57 6.62 4.34
CA GLU A 116 -12.56 5.93 3.49
C GLU A 116 -12.26 6.20 2.00
N ALA A 117 -12.55 5.22 1.13
CA ALA A 117 -12.38 5.28 -0.33
C ALA A 117 -10.99 5.73 -0.83
N THR A 118 -9.93 5.45 -0.08
CA THR A 118 -8.55 5.88 -0.40
C THR A 118 -7.80 4.96 -1.37
N LEU A 119 -6.70 5.45 -1.95
CA LEU A 119 -5.76 4.64 -2.72
C LEU A 119 -4.31 4.96 -2.34
N SER A 120 -3.58 3.97 -1.82
CA SER A 120 -2.13 4.02 -1.62
C SER A 120 -1.43 3.10 -2.62
N VAL A 121 -0.43 3.60 -3.35
CA VAL A 121 0.45 2.78 -4.19
C VAL A 121 1.92 3.10 -3.91
N ASN A 122 2.68 2.11 -3.46
CA ASN A 122 4.12 2.23 -3.20
C ASN A 122 4.91 0.97 -3.60
N GLY A 123 6.15 1.15 -4.03
CA GLY A 123 7.01 0.04 -4.44
C GLY A 123 7.54 -0.76 -3.24
N LEU A 124 7.52 -2.09 -3.34
CA LEU A 124 7.95 -3.06 -2.31
C LEU A 124 9.40 -2.87 -1.79
N ARG A 125 10.21 -2.03 -2.44
CA ARG A 125 11.58 -1.69 -2.01
C ARG A 125 11.65 -0.57 -0.96
N HIS A 126 10.53 0.08 -0.61
CA HIS A 126 10.48 1.19 0.34
C HIS A 126 9.73 0.81 1.61
N ILE A 127 10.45 0.79 2.75
CA ILE A 127 9.92 0.45 4.08
C ILE A 127 8.93 1.52 4.60
N LEU A 128 9.12 2.78 4.20
CA LEU A 128 8.29 3.91 4.64
C LEU A 128 7.17 4.17 3.62
N ALA A 129 5.97 3.77 4.01
CA ALA A 129 4.76 3.85 3.20
C ALA A 129 4.02 5.19 3.29
N ASN A 130 3.04 5.38 2.40
CA ASN A 130 2.23 6.59 2.32
C ASN A 130 1.11 6.62 3.38
N CYS A 131 0.55 7.82 3.60
CA CYS A 131 -0.57 8.09 4.49
C CYS A 131 -1.73 8.83 3.78
N PRO A 132 -2.63 8.13 3.07
CA PRO A 132 -3.90 8.70 2.62
C PRO A 132 -4.91 8.65 3.78
N GLU A 133 -5.00 9.75 4.53
CA GLU A 133 -5.81 9.87 5.75
C GLU A 133 -7.17 10.52 5.47
N GLY A 134 -7.26 11.35 4.43
CA GLY A 134 -8.50 12.02 4.03
C GLY A 134 -9.45 11.09 3.29
N VAL A 135 -10.76 11.31 3.41
CA VAL A 135 -11.77 10.59 2.62
C VAL A 135 -11.53 10.85 1.12
N GLY A 136 -11.54 9.79 0.30
CA GLY A 136 -11.28 9.86 -1.14
C GLY A 136 -9.83 10.19 -1.52
N SER A 137 -8.89 10.21 -0.57
CA SER A 137 -7.51 10.65 -0.83
C SER A 137 -6.63 9.61 -1.54
N VAL A 138 -5.72 10.09 -2.38
CA VAL A 138 -4.85 9.26 -3.24
C VAL A 138 -3.38 9.56 -2.96
N THR A 139 -2.55 8.52 -2.79
CA THR A 139 -1.11 8.66 -2.55
C THR A 139 -0.28 7.65 -3.33
N PHE A 140 0.51 8.13 -4.29
CA PHE A 140 1.54 7.35 -4.99
C PHE A 140 2.94 7.75 -4.50
N GLY A 141 3.94 6.88 -4.66
CA GLY A 141 5.33 7.17 -4.27
C GLY A 141 5.69 6.55 -2.92
N HIS A 142 6.41 7.27 -2.06
CA HIS A 142 6.74 6.82 -0.70
C HIS A 142 6.83 8.00 0.29
N GLU A 143 6.57 7.77 1.59
CA GLU A 143 6.54 8.80 2.64
C GLU A 143 5.55 9.97 2.38
N ASN A 144 4.58 9.81 1.46
CA ASN A 144 3.67 10.89 1.08
C ASN A 144 2.37 10.86 1.90
N THR A 145 1.89 12.02 2.37
CA THR A 145 0.65 12.16 3.15
C THR A 145 -0.42 12.93 2.36
N ALA A 146 -1.64 12.42 2.32
CA ALA A 146 -2.83 13.08 1.79
C ALA A 146 -3.96 13.04 2.84
N SER A 147 -4.10 14.08 3.66
CA SER A 147 -5.01 14.09 4.82
C SER A 147 -6.25 14.98 4.66
N GLY A 148 -6.32 15.79 3.61
CA GLY A 148 -7.52 16.56 3.27
C GLY A 148 -8.55 15.71 2.51
N GLU A 149 -9.84 16.06 2.61
CA GLU A 149 -10.90 15.42 1.82
C GLU A 149 -10.62 15.59 0.32
N ASN A 150 -10.67 14.49 -0.44
CA ASN A 150 -10.33 14.42 -1.86
C ASN A 150 -8.92 14.97 -2.21
N SER A 151 -8.00 15.03 -1.23
CA SER A 151 -6.62 15.46 -1.46
C SER A 151 -5.78 14.38 -2.16
N SER A 152 -4.71 14.79 -2.85
CA SER A 152 -3.88 13.84 -3.60
C SER A 152 -2.39 14.14 -3.58
N VAL A 153 -1.58 13.08 -3.53
CA VAL A 153 -0.16 13.11 -3.89
C VAL A 153 0.09 12.07 -4.98
N LEU A 154 0.40 12.52 -6.20
CA LEU A 154 0.50 11.63 -7.37
C LEU A 154 1.91 11.06 -7.60
N GLY A 155 2.86 11.31 -6.68
CA GLY A 155 4.18 10.69 -6.71
C GLY A 155 5.22 11.40 -5.84
N GLY A 156 6.49 11.00 -6.03
CA GLY A 156 7.62 11.59 -5.33
C GLY A 156 7.83 11.05 -3.91
N LYS A 157 8.43 11.86 -3.03
CA LYS A 157 8.85 11.48 -1.68
C LYS A 157 8.57 12.57 -0.63
N GLY A 158 7.96 12.19 0.49
CA GLY A 158 7.86 13.05 1.67
C GLY A 158 6.95 14.27 1.50
N ASN A 159 6.05 14.25 0.51
CA ASN A 159 5.14 15.34 0.16
C ASN A 159 3.88 15.29 1.02
N ILE A 160 3.24 16.44 1.25
CA ILE A 160 2.04 16.60 2.09
C ILE A 160 0.95 17.35 1.31
N ALA A 161 -0.25 16.77 1.22
CA ALA A 161 -1.47 17.43 0.79
C ALA A 161 -2.52 17.35 1.91
N SER A 162 -2.95 18.47 2.49
CA SER A 162 -3.85 18.45 3.67
C SER A 162 -5.04 19.40 3.63
N GLY A 163 -5.11 20.30 2.66
CA GLY A 163 -6.33 21.08 2.39
C GLY A 163 -7.37 20.25 1.63
N ILE A 164 -8.63 20.65 1.68
CA ILE A 164 -9.71 20.03 0.90
C ILE A 164 -9.38 20.16 -0.59
N THR A 165 -9.39 19.05 -1.33
CA THR A 165 -8.94 18.93 -2.74
C THR A 165 -7.51 19.43 -3.02
N ALA A 166 -6.66 19.58 -2.00
CA ALA A 166 -5.27 19.98 -2.19
C ALA A 166 -4.49 18.89 -2.96
N SER A 167 -3.57 19.30 -3.84
CA SER A 167 -2.81 18.37 -4.68
C SER A 167 -1.30 18.62 -4.67
N VAL A 168 -0.51 17.55 -4.67
CA VAL A 168 0.92 17.56 -5.00
C VAL A 168 1.18 16.53 -6.10
N LEU A 169 1.55 16.97 -7.30
CA LEU A 169 1.70 16.04 -8.42
C LEU A 169 2.94 15.14 -8.23
N ALA A 170 4.08 15.70 -7.82
CA ALA A 170 5.32 14.97 -7.63
C ALA A 170 6.35 15.74 -6.78
N GLY A 171 7.59 15.26 -6.76
CA GLY A 171 8.76 15.97 -6.21
C GLY A 171 9.14 15.52 -4.80
N PHE A 172 9.84 16.38 -4.06
CA PHE A 172 10.40 16.06 -2.75
C PHE A 172 10.05 17.10 -1.68
N ARG A 173 9.37 16.67 -0.60
CA ARG A 173 8.98 17.53 0.53
C ARG A 173 8.18 18.77 0.15
N ASN A 174 7.35 18.64 -0.87
CA ASN A 174 6.39 19.67 -1.30
C ASN A 174 5.11 19.60 -0.44
N THR A 175 4.51 20.75 -0.17
CA THR A 175 3.48 20.94 0.86
C THR A 175 2.31 21.76 0.30
N ALA A 176 1.11 21.17 0.21
CA ALA A 176 -0.13 21.79 -0.24
C ALA A 176 -1.19 21.70 0.89
N VAL A 177 -1.29 22.74 1.73
CA VAL A 177 -2.13 22.70 2.96
C VAL A 177 -3.34 23.63 2.92
N GLY A 178 -3.44 24.53 1.94
CA GLY A 178 -4.65 25.33 1.74
C GLY A 178 -5.70 24.56 0.94
N ASP A 179 -6.98 24.84 1.17
CA ASP A 179 -8.05 24.26 0.36
C ASP A 179 -7.88 24.66 -1.12
N PHE A 180 -8.07 23.71 -2.03
CA PHE A 180 -7.83 23.86 -3.47
C PHE A 180 -6.38 24.27 -3.83
N SER A 181 -5.41 24.11 -2.92
CA SER A 181 -4.00 24.44 -3.20
C SER A 181 -3.30 23.37 -4.03
N THR A 182 -2.31 23.77 -4.83
CA THR A 182 -1.62 22.87 -5.78
C THR A 182 -0.11 23.10 -5.77
N VAL A 183 0.66 22.02 -5.69
CA VAL A 183 2.10 22.03 -6.00
C VAL A 183 2.42 21.04 -7.12
N SER A 184 2.74 21.53 -8.31
CA SER A 184 2.92 20.67 -9.49
C SER A 184 4.24 19.89 -9.49
N GLY A 185 5.19 20.22 -8.60
CA GLY A 185 6.44 19.49 -8.45
C GLY A 185 7.56 20.28 -7.79
N GLY A 186 8.80 19.91 -8.10
CA GLY A 186 10.01 20.55 -7.54
C GLY A 186 10.38 20.01 -6.15
N SER A 187 10.99 20.86 -5.32
CA SER A 187 11.53 20.48 -4.02
C SER A 187 11.27 21.54 -2.94
N ALA A 188 10.79 21.11 -1.78
CA ALA A 188 10.51 21.97 -0.61
C ALA A 188 9.56 23.16 -0.89
N ASN A 189 8.67 23.04 -1.87
CA ASN A 189 7.71 24.09 -2.25
C ASN A 189 6.45 24.06 -1.36
N HIS A 190 5.86 25.22 -1.06
CA HIS A 190 4.77 25.37 -0.10
C HIS A 190 3.61 26.21 -0.68
N ALA A 191 2.47 25.58 -0.95
CA ALA A 191 1.20 26.22 -1.23
C ALA A 191 0.31 26.14 0.02
N THR A 192 0.24 27.22 0.79
CA THR A 192 -0.44 27.24 2.11
C THR A 192 -1.67 28.14 2.16
N GLY A 193 -1.91 28.94 1.12
CA GLY A 193 -3.13 29.73 0.98
C GLY A 193 -4.27 28.96 0.31
N ILE A 194 -5.52 29.33 0.59
CA ILE A 194 -6.69 28.82 -0.14
C ILE A 194 -6.55 29.18 -1.62
N LYS A 195 -6.70 28.21 -2.53
CA LYS A 195 -6.46 28.37 -3.99
C LYS A 195 -5.06 28.91 -4.32
N SER A 196 -4.05 28.56 -3.51
CA SER A 196 -2.65 28.92 -3.80
C SER A 196 -1.97 27.88 -4.68
N THR A 197 -1.09 28.32 -5.57
CA THR A 197 -0.41 27.46 -6.55
C THR A 197 1.10 27.68 -6.52
N VAL A 198 1.87 26.59 -6.52
CA VAL A 198 3.31 26.60 -6.82
C VAL A 198 3.61 25.61 -7.95
N SER A 199 3.88 26.11 -9.15
CA SER A 199 4.05 25.24 -10.34
C SER A 199 5.38 24.45 -10.33
N GLY A 200 6.30 24.75 -9.42
CA GLY A 200 7.53 23.99 -9.23
C GLY A 200 8.69 24.80 -8.65
N GLY A 201 9.91 24.39 -8.95
CA GLY A 201 11.14 25.05 -8.49
C GLY A 201 11.64 24.54 -7.12
N LEU A 202 12.35 25.40 -6.38
CA LEU A 202 12.97 25.06 -5.09
C LEU A 202 12.61 26.06 -3.99
N LYS A 203 12.00 25.60 -2.89
CA LYS A 203 11.69 26.45 -1.71
C LYS A 203 10.82 27.66 -2.02
N ASN A 204 9.89 27.55 -2.96
CA ASN A 204 8.94 28.60 -3.30
C ASN A 204 7.72 28.55 -2.38
N HIS A 205 7.16 29.70 -2.03
CA HIS A 205 6.08 29.86 -1.06
C HIS A 205 4.92 30.70 -1.64
N ALA A 206 3.70 30.13 -1.65
CA ALA A 206 2.46 30.80 -2.00
C ALA A 206 1.50 30.68 -0.80
N THR A 207 1.44 31.71 0.06
CA THR A 207 0.97 31.53 1.45
C THR A 207 -0.43 32.07 1.77
N THR A 208 -1.08 32.72 0.81
CA THR A 208 -2.31 33.50 1.08
C THR A 208 -3.33 33.30 -0.04
N SER A 209 -4.61 33.64 0.19
CA SER A 209 -5.70 33.30 -0.72
C SER A 209 -5.44 33.79 -2.15
N ASN A 210 -5.53 32.86 -3.12
CA ASN A 210 -5.27 33.05 -4.55
C ASN A 210 -3.83 33.47 -4.92
N THR A 211 -2.82 33.18 -4.08
CA THR A 211 -1.39 33.44 -4.41
C THR A 211 -0.83 32.45 -5.43
N SER A 212 0.05 32.90 -6.32
CA SER A 212 0.70 32.02 -7.31
C SER A 212 2.21 32.24 -7.42
N VAL A 213 2.98 31.15 -7.45
CA VAL A 213 4.41 31.17 -7.80
C VAL A 213 4.70 30.18 -8.92
N SER A 214 5.04 30.68 -10.11
CA SER A 214 5.20 29.83 -11.30
C SER A 214 6.52 29.04 -11.33
N GLY A 215 7.48 29.32 -10.43
CA GLY A 215 8.72 28.57 -10.32
C GLY A 215 9.88 29.38 -9.74
N GLY A 216 11.11 29.01 -10.14
CA GLY A 216 12.35 29.64 -9.66
C GLY A 216 12.82 29.06 -8.31
N GLU A 217 13.55 29.86 -7.52
CA GLU A 217 13.99 29.46 -6.18
C GLU A 217 13.73 30.54 -5.11
N LYS A 218 13.25 30.13 -3.93
CA LYS A 218 13.04 30.98 -2.74
C LYS A 218 12.09 32.17 -2.97
N ASN A 219 11.19 32.08 -3.94
CA ASN A 219 10.22 33.11 -4.28
C ASN A 219 8.98 33.05 -3.36
N ASN A 220 8.41 34.21 -2.99
CA ASN A 220 7.38 34.33 -1.96
C ASN A 220 6.20 35.18 -2.43
N ALA A 221 5.07 34.57 -2.77
CA ALA A 221 3.80 35.27 -2.96
C ALA A 221 2.99 35.20 -1.64
N ILE A 222 2.91 36.33 -0.93
CA ILE A 222 2.38 36.40 0.45
C ILE A 222 1.32 37.48 0.67
N GLY A 223 1.05 38.32 -0.33
CA GLY A 223 -0.14 39.18 -0.36
C GLY A 223 -1.36 38.44 -0.92
N MET A 224 -2.58 38.79 -0.51
CA MET A 224 -3.81 38.24 -1.12
C MET A 224 -3.80 38.47 -2.63
N ALA A 225 -4.04 37.42 -3.42
CA ALA A 225 -3.97 37.44 -4.89
C ALA A 225 -2.65 38.00 -5.48
N ALA A 226 -1.53 37.88 -4.74
CA ALA A 226 -0.20 38.28 -5.22
C ALA A 226 0.45 37.17 -6.08
N SER A 227 1.36 37.55 -6.98
CA SER A 227 2.01 36.60 -7.90
C SER A 227 3.52 36.81 -8.06
N VAL A 228 4.26 35.71 -8.19
CA VAL A 228 5.69 35.73 -8.57
C VAL A 228 5.93 34.76 -9.72
N SER A 229 6.22 35.26 -10.92
CA SER A 229 6.34 34.42 -12.13
C SER A 229 7.66 33.64 -12.22
N GLY A 230 8.64 33.92 -11.35
CA GLY A 230 9.88 33.15 -11.25
C GLY A 230 11.05 33.96 -10.69
N GLY A 231 12.27 33.56 -11.04
CA GLY A 231 13.52 34.19 -10.60
C GLY A 231 14.04 33.64 -9.26
N PHE A 232 14.80 34.45 -8.52
CA PHE A 232 15.43 34.04 -7.26
C PHE A 232 15.19 35.03 -6.12
N ARG A 233 14.58 34.58 -5.02
CA ARG A 233 14.28 35.41 -3.83
C ARG A 233 13.45 36.66 -4.13
N ASN A 234 12.46 36.56 -5.02
CA ASN A 234 11.51 37.63 -5.28
C ASN A 234 10.30 37.53 -4.34
N THR A 235 9.77 38.66 -3.87
CA THR A 235 8.64 38.73 -2.92
C THR A 235 7.50 39.57 -3.49
N ALA A 236 6.28 39.04 -3.48
CA ALA A 236 5.06 39.81 -3.73
C ALA A 236 4.20 39.82 -2.45
N LYS A 237 4.31 40.90 -1.67
CA LYS A 237 3.76 41.05 -0.31
C LYS A 237 2.51 41.92 -0.23
N GLY A 238 2.37 42.89 -1.12
CA GLY A 238 1.13 43.66 -1.21
C GLY A 238 -0.03 42.84 -1.76
N GLY A 239 -1.27 43.15 -1.34
CA GLY A 239 -2.46 42.57 -1.98
C GLY A 239 -2.49 42.93 -3.47
N HIS A 240 -2.69 41.94 -4.34
CA HIS A 240 -2.56 42.05 -5.80
C HIS A 240 -1.20 42.59 -6.28
N ALA A 241 -0.13 42.45 -5.50
CA ALA A 241 1.22 42.79 -5.94
C ALA A 241 1.81 41.71 -6.86
N SER A 242 2.70 42.08 -7.77
CA SER A 242 3.33 41.12 -8.70
C SER A 242 4.83 41.31 -8.87
N THR A 243 5.54 40.21 -9.13
CA THR A 243 6.95 40.25 -9.53
C THR A 243 7.21 39.25 -10.65
N THR A 244 7.55 39.75 -11.84
CA THR A 244 7.64 38.91 -13.05
C THR A 244 8.94 38.09 -13.10
N GLY A 245 10.00 38.51 -12.39
CA GLY A 245 11.24 37.75 -12.31
C GLY A 245 12.42 38.56 -11.79
N GLY A 246 13.62 38.25 -12.28
CA GLY A 246 14.86 38.81 -11.75
C GLY A 246 15.25 38.18 -10.41
N SER A 247 15.94 38.93 -9.54
CA SER A 247 16.34 38.45 -8.22
C SER A 247 16.21 39.51 -7.14
N TYR A 248 15.87 39.12 -5.89
CA TYR A 248 15.74 40.03 -4.74
C TYR A 248 14.78 41.21 -4.96
N ASN A 249 13.75 41.05 -5.80
CA ASN A 249 12.77 42.10 -6.06
C ASN A 249 11.56 41.98 -5.11
N ASP A 250 11.23 43.06 -4.38
CA ASP A 250 10.19 43.11 -3.35
C ASP A 250 9.04 44.06 -3.73
N ALA A 251 7.86 43.52 -4.05
CA ALA A 251 6.63 44.25 -4.30
C ALA A 251 5.75 44.30 -3.03
N ASN A 252 6.01 45.29 -2.17
CA ASN A 252 5.39 45.46 -0.85
C ASN A 252 4.04 46.22 -0.89
N GLY A 253 3.88 47.19 -1.79
CA GLY A 253 2.66 48.00 -1.89
C GLY A 253 1.46 47.22 -2.46
N ARG A 254 0.24 47.51 -1.99
CA ARG A 254 -0.98 46.96 -2.61
C ARG A 254 -1.07 47.43 -4.08
N TYR A 255 -1.36 46.53 -5.02
CA TYR A 255 -1.28 46.76 -6.47
C TYR A 255 0.11 47.20 -6.99
N SER A 256 1.21 46.92 -6.26
CA SER A 256 2.56 47.22 -6.74
C SER A 256 3.11 46.18 -7.72
N SER A 257 4.03 46.56 -8.60
CA SER A 257 4.68 45.62 -9.52
C SER A 257 6.18 45.85 -9.72
N VAL A 258 6.92 44.74 -9.85
CA VAL A 258 8.31 44.76 -10.33
C VAL A 258 8.46 43.83 -11.53
N THR A 259 8.78 44.40 -12.70
CA THR A 259 8.92 43.63 -13.95
C THR A 259 10.19 42.77 -13.97
N GLY A 260 11.22 43.14 -13.19
CA GLY A 260 12.43 42.35 -13.02
C GLY A 260 13.60 43.17 -12.51
N GLY A 261 14.82 42.77 -12.90
CA GLY A 261 16.06 43.39 -12.43
C GLY A 261 16.59 42.72 -11.16
N LEU A 262 17.39 43.44 -10.38
CA LEU A 262 18.03 42.96 -9.17
C LEU A 262 17.79 43.93 -7.99
N ASP A 263 17.38 43.42 -6.83
CA ASP A 263 17.42 44.16 -5.55
C ASP A 263 16.53 45.43 -5.57
N ASN A 264 15.37 45.39 -6.23
CA ASN A 264 14.45 46.53 -6.37
C ASN A 264 13.24 46.43 -5.43
N THR A 265 12.77 47.56 -4.87
CA THR A 265 11.70 47.56 -3.83
C THR A 265 10.58 48.54 -4.15
N VAL A 266 9.32 48.09 -4.10
CA VAL A 266 8.13 48.94 -4.27
C VAL A 266 7.26 48.91 -3.03
N ASP A 267 7.29 49.99 -2.25
CA ASP A 267 6.47 50.15 -1.04
C ASP A 267 5.17 50.91 -1.31
N GLY A 268 5.13 51.72 -2.38
CA GLY A 268 3.99 52.56 -2.72
C GLY A 268 2.76 51.79 -3.23
N TYR A 269 1.57 52.20 -2.78
CA TYR A 269 0.29 51.75 -3.33
C TYR A 269 0.22 52.04 -4.84
N GLY A 270 -0.05 51.03 -5.66
CA GLY A 270 -0.21 51.18 -7.11
C GLY A 270 1.04 51.70 -7.84
N SER A 271 2.22 51.50 -7.26
CA SER A 271 3.51 51.96 -7.80
C SER A 271 4.24 50.84 -8.55
N SER A 272 5.22 51.17 -9.39
CA SER A 272 5.93 50.16 -10.20
C SER A 272 7.42 50.46 -10.45
N ILE A 273 8.19 49.38 -10.65
CA ILE A 273 9.58 49.41 -11.14
C ILE A 273 9.69 48.55 -12.40
N ALA A 274 10.09 49.15 -13.51
CA ALA A 274 10.24 48.45 -14.79
C ALA A 274 11.49 47.56 -14.87
N GLY A 275 12.47 47.74 -13.99
CA GLY A 275 13.70 46.96 -13.93
C GLY A 275 14.85 47.69 -13.21
N GLY A 276 16.08 47.32 -13.54
CA GLY A 276 17.30 47.97 -13.03
C GLY A 276 17.87 47.31 -11.75
N TYR A 277 18.72 48.05 -11.03
CA TYR A 277 19.42 47.60 -9.82
C TYR A 277 19.27 48.58 -8.64
N LYS A 278 18.75 48.13 -7.49
CA LYS A 278 18.56 48.97 -6.29
C LYS A 278 17.67 50.20 -6.49
N ASN A 279 16.69 50.12 -7.39
CA ASN A 279 15.66 51.13 -7.52
C ASN A 279 14.60 50.98 -6.42
N ARG A 280 14.02 52.09 -5.96
CA ARG A 280 12.96 52.08 -4.95
C ARG A 280 11.81 53.05 -5.24
N ALA A 281 10.57 52.55 -5.24
CA ALA A 281 9.37 53.34 -5.41
C ALA A 281 8.57 53.39 -4.09
N VAL A 282 8.70 54.49 -3.34
CA VAL A 282 8.21 54.59 -1.95
C VAL A 282 6.81 55.15 -1.88
N ALA A 283 6.54 56.23 -2.61
CA ALA A 283 5.27 56.93 -2.56
C ALA A 283 4.22 56.31 -3.49
N GLN A 284 2.94 56.57 -3.19
CA GLN A 284 1.81 56.04 -3.97
C GLN A 284 1.84 56.46 -5.45
N ARG A 285 1.43 55.54 -6.33
CA ARG A 285 1.30 55.70 -7.78
C ARG A 285 2.57 56.25 -8.46
N SER A 286 3.75 55.92 -7.90
CA SER A 286 5.04 56.32 -8.47
C SER A 286 5.61 55.25 -9.40
N ILE A 287 6.37 55.67 -10.41
CA ILE A 287 6.92 54.82 -11.45
C ILE A 287 8.43 55.04 -11.55
N VAL A 288 9.20 53.96 -11.68
CA VAL A 288 10.65 54.04 -11.93
C VAL A 288 11.05 53.19 -13.13
N VAL A 289 11.67 53.85 -14.12
CA VAL A 289 12.15 53.27 -15.38
C VAL A 289 13.63 53.64 -15.58
N GLY A 290 14.48 53.18 -14.65
CA GLY A 290 15.88 53.60 -14.60
C GLY A 290 16.87 52.46 -14.31
N ASN A 291 18.13 52.69 -14.61
CA ASN A 291 19.18 51.66 -14.57
C ASN A 291 19.60 51.26 -13.15
N ARG A 292 19.84 52.22 -12.25
CA ARG A 292 20.43 51.97 -10.93
C ARG A 292 20.11 53.05 -9.89
N LEU A 293 19.85 52.63 -8.64
CA LEU A 293 19.77 53.46 -7.44
C LEU A 293 18.74 54.62 -7.46
N LYS A 294 17.77 54.58 -8.37
CA LYS A 294 16.71 55.58 -8.51
C LYS A 294 15.72 55.49 -7.36
N LYS A 295 15.19 56.63 -6.89
CA LYS A 295 14.22 56.69 -5.78
C LYS A 295 13.07 57.63 -6.11
N ALA A 296 11.84 57.10 -6.12
CA ALA A 296 10.62 57.90 -6.21
C ALA A 296 10.04 58.09 -4.80
N LEU A 297 9.83 59.33 -4.38
CA LEU A 297 9.59 59.73 -2.99
C LEU A 297 8.34 60.60 -2.79
N LYS A 298 7.76 61.15 -3.86
CA LYS A 298 6.50 61.90 -3.86
C LYS A 298 5.42 61.11 -4.61
N ALA A 299 4.16 61.35 -4.27
CA ALA A 299 3.05 60.73 -4.97
C ALA A 299 3.08 61.12 -6.46
N PHE A 300 2.81 60.16 -7.34
CA PHE A 300 2.84 60.35 -8.81
C PHE A 300 4.23 60.70 -9.42
N ASP A 301 5.33 60.58 -8.67
CA ASP A 301 6.70 60.70 -9.23
C ASP A 301 6.90 59.70 -10.39
N VAL A 302 7.50 60.15 -11.49
CA VAL A 302 8.04 59.30 -12.56
C VAL A 302 9.54 59.55 -12.67
N ILE A 303 10.36 58.53 -12.40
CA ILE A 303 11.82 58.63 -12.34
C ILE A 303 12.47 57.77 -13.42
N PHE A 304 13.39 58.37 -14.18
CA PHE A 304 14.26 57.73 -15.16
C PHE A 304 15.71 57.71 -14.64
#